data_AF-A0A0Q0CBM4-F1
#
_entry.id   AF-A0A0Q0CBM4-F1
#
_cell.length_a   1.000
_cell.length_b   1.000
_cell.length_c   1.000
_cell.angle_alpha   90.00
_cell.angle_beta   90.00
_cell.angle_gamma   90.00
#
_symmetry.space_group_name_H-M   'P 1'
#
loop_
_entity.id
_entity.type
_entity.pdbx_description
1 polymer ?
#
loop_
_entity_poly.entity_id
_entity_poly.type
_entity_poly.pdbx_seq_one_letter_code
_entity_poly.pdbx_strand_id
1 'polypeptide(L)'
;MGIPWRLAFALQDDGWYLRQDIIWHKPNPMHESTRDRCTKSHEYLFLLSKSPRYYYDQNAIKEPVALSSIVRMAQDLEQQHGSDRVPGKSNGPMKAVRSRRDSFKREDSKREQVIPGQTVGTHRPDRSDSDYPLDMRNKRSVWTVPTQGFKGAHFATFPPDLIRPCILAGAPRGGVVLDPFGGAGTTSLVSMQEGRRSILCELNREYAHLARTRIDAAWLDGAAQMDVFHDMPAAIYGAG
;
A
#
# COMPACT_ATOMS: atom_id res chain seq x y z
N MET A 1 -20.48 4.91 15.96
CA MET A 1 -20.06 4.26 14.70
C MET A 1 -20.54 5.07 13.52
N GLY A 2 -19.61 5.53 12.66
CA GLY A 2 -19.96 6.34 11.49
C GLY A 2 -20.56 5.53 10.34
N ILE A 3 -21.20 6.22 9.39
CA ILE A 3 -21.79 5.62 8.17
C ILE A 3 -20.82 4.68 7.42
N PRO A 4 -19.52 5.00 7.23
CA PRO A 4 -18.62 4.13 6.47
C PRO A 4 -18.46 2.72 7.08
N TRP A 5 -18.42 2.61 8.40
CA TRP A 5 -18.30 1.31 9.07
C TRP A 5 -19.59 0.47 8.98
N ARG A 6 -20.76 1.13 8.85
CA ARG A 6 -22.02 0.40 8.61
C ARG A 6 -21.99 -0.31 7.26
N LEU A 7 -21.43 0.34 6.23
CA LEU A 7 -21.22 -0.29 4.93
C LEU A 7 -20.21 -1.45 5.01
N ALA A 8 -19.09 -1.25 5.70
CA ALA A 8 -18.06 -2.28 5.84
C ALA A 8 -18.63 -3.56 6.49
N PHE A 9 -19.42 -3.43 7.56
CA PHE A 9 -20.06 -4.58 8.20
C PHE A 9 -21.14 -5.21 7.35
N ALA A 10 -22.00 -4.43 6.69
CA ALA A 10 -22.99 -4.97 5.76
C ALA A 10 -22.34 -5.79 4.64
N LEU A 11 -21.21 -5.32 4.08
CA LEU A 11 -20.45 -6.08 3.09
C LEU A 11 -19.81 -7.34 3.66
N GLN A 12 -19.37 -7.33 4.92
CA GLN A 12 -18.88 -8.54 5.58
C GLN A 12 -20.01 -9.57 5.78
N ASP A 13 -21.19 -9.12 6.18
CA ASP A 13 -22.39 -9.96 6.30
C ASP A 13 -22.77 -10.55 4.92
N ASP A 14 -22.55 -9.79 3.84
CA ASP A 14 -22.69 -10.24 2.43
C ASP A 14 -21.51 -11.10 1.92
N GLY A 15 -20.61 -11.53 2.80
CA GLY A 15 -19.52 -12.47 2.50
C GLY A 15 -18.25 -11.85 1.91
N TRP A 16 -18.10 -10.52 1.95
CA TRP A 16 -16.83 -9.89 1.63
C TRP A 16 -15.84 -9.96 2.80
N TYR A 17 -14.56 -10.01 2.48
CA TYR A 17 -13.49 -9.96 3.47
C TYR A 17 -13.00 -8.53 3.62
N LEU A 18 -13.22 -7.90 4.78
CA LEU A 18 -12.54 -6.65 5.13
C LEU A 18 -11.06 -6.95 5.40
N ARG A 19 -10.18 -6.47 4.53
CA ARG A 19 -8.74 -6.75 4.58
C ARG A 19 -7.97 -5.74 5.39
N GLN A 20 -8.34 -4.47 5.23
CA GLN A 20 -7.66 -3.37 5.91
C GLN A 20 -8.55 -2.13 5.91
N ASP A 21 -8.54 -1.40 7.02
CA ASP A 21 -8.94 -0.01 7.10
C ASP A 21 -7.72 0.90 6.90
N ILE A 22 -7.81 1.79 5.91
CA ILE A 22 -6.78 2.76 5.57
C ILE A 22 -7.31 4.13 5.97
N ILE A 23 -6.44 4.92 6.60
CA ILE A 23 -6.76 6.29 6.99
C ILE A 23 -6.16 7.24 5.96
N TRP A 24 -7.02 7.95 5.23
CA TRP A 24 -6.60 9.12 4.48
C TRP A 24 -6.53 10.31 5.42
N HIS A 25 -5.31 10.70 5.79
CA HIS A 25 -5.01 11.90 6.53
C HIS A 25 -4.93 13.10 5.59
N LYS A 26 -5.81 14.08 5.81
CA LYS A 26 -5.86 15.36 5.08
C LYS A 26 -5.07 16.39 5.89
N PRO A 27 -3.86 16.80 5.46
CA PRO A 27 -3.00 17.67 6.28
C PRO A 27 -3.58 19.08 6.47
N ASN A 28 -4.34 19.57 5.48
CA ASN A 28 -4.96 20.90 5.52
C ASN A 28 -6.47 20.78 5.28
N PRO A 29 -7.24 20.21 6.23
CA PRO A 29 -8.68 20.05 6.05
C PRO A 29 -9.36 21.41 6.18
N MET A 30 -10.46 21.61 5.45
CA MET A 30 -11.31 22.79 5.64
C MET A 30 -11.84 22.82 7.08
N HIS A 31 -11.86 24.00 7.69
CA HIS A 31 -12.41 24.18 9.03
C HIS A 31 -13.89 23.83 9.06
N GLU A 32 -14.32 23.17 10.13
CA GLU A 32 -15.74 22.94 10.41
C GLU A 32 -16.24 24.03 11.37
N SER A 33 -17.50 24.45 11.23
CA SER A 33 -18.16 25.39 12.16
C SER A 33 -18.54 24.76 13.50
N THR A 34 -18.25 23.49 13.66
CA THR A 34 -18.51 22.67 14.83
C THR A 34 -17.74 23.17 16.05
N ARG A 35 -18.44 23.31 17.20
CA ARG A 35 -17.84 23.81 18.46
C ARG A 35 -17.68 22.76 19.56
N ASP A 36 -18.30 21.60 19.40
CA ASP A 36 -18.42 20.56 20.45
C ASP A 36 -17.52 19.34 20.23
N ARG A 37 -16.69 19.36 19.19
CA ARG A 37 -15.76 18.27 18.82
C ARG A 37 -14.64 18.78 17.90
N CYS A 38 -13.60 17.97 17.74
CA CYS A 38 -12.52 18.24 16.80
C CYS A 38 -13.01 18.16 15.34
N THR A 39 -12.43 19.01 14.47
CA THR A 39 -12.59 18.95 13.01
C THR A 39 -12.15 17.59 12.46
N LYS A 40 -12.92 17.02 11.54
CA LYS A 40 -12.58 15.75 10.90
C LYS A 40 -11.47 15.96 9.86
N SER A 41 -10.25 15.60 10.23
CA SER A 41 -9.06 15.68 9.36
C SER A 41 -8.76 14.41 8.57
N HIS A 42 -9.61 13.37 8.63
CA HIS A 42 -9.35 12.11 7.95
C HIS A 42 -10.61 11.47 7.35
N GLU A 43 -10.41 10.56 6.41
CA GLU A 43 -11.43 9.70 5.84
C GLU A 43 -10.95 8.24 5.81
N TYR A 44 -11.91 7.30 5.74
CA TYR A 44 -11.60 5.87 5.66
C TYR A 44 -11.59 5.43 4.20
N LEU A 45 -10.58 4.63 3.83
CA LEU A 45 -10.57 3.80 2.64
C LEU A 45 -10.58 2.35 3.11
N PHE A 46 -11.61 1.59 2.74
CA PHE A 46 -11.68 0.18 3.07
C PHE A 46 -11.18 -0.67 1.91
N LEU A 47 -10.21 -1.54 2.17
CA LEU A 47 -9.82 -2.59 1.25
C LEU A 47 -10.65 -3.83 1.56
N LEU A 48 -11.52 -4.21 0.61
CA LEU A 48 -12.30 -5.44 0.69
C LEU A 48 -11.93 -6.40 -0.43
N SER A 49 -12.12 -7.70 -0.21
CA SER A 49 -11.95 -8.73 -1.24
C SER A 49 -13.09 -9.74 -1.25
N LYS A 50 -13.34 -10.35 -2.42
CA LYS A 50 -14.32 -11.46 -2.56
C LYS A 50 -13.80 -12.82 -2.08
N SER A 51 -12.49 -12.92 -1.81
CA SER A 51 -11.82 -14.17 -1.44
C SER A 51 -10.70 -13.89 -0.44
N PRO A 52 -10.38 -14.84 0.46
CA PRO A 52 -9.24 -14.72 1.37
C PRO A 52 -7.89 -14.69 0.62
N ARG A 53 -7.84 -15.24 -0.60
CA ARG A 53 -6.70 -15.08 -1.52
C ARG A 53 -7.15 -14.25 -2.72
N TYR A 54 -6.49 -13.13 -2.95
CA TYR A 54 -6.84 -12.15 -3.98
C TYR A 54 -5.55 -11.54 -4.51
N TYR A 55 -5.63 -10.94 -5.70
CA TYR A 55 -4.50 -10.21 -6.27
C TYR A 55 -4.16 -9.00 -5.39
N TYR A 56 -2.89 -8.87 -5.03
CA TYR A 56 -2.38 -7.70 -4.32
C TYR A 56 -0.89 -7.51 -4.63
N ASP A 57 -0.55 -6.53 -5.46
CA ASP A 57 0.83 -6.18 -5.75
C ASP A 57 1.39 -5.24 -4.68
N GLN A 58 1.95 -5.85 -3.64
CA GLN A 58 2.60 -5.11 -2.56
C GLN A 58 3.86 -4.37 -3.04
N ASN A 59 4.59 -4.93 -4.02
CA ASN A 59 5.85 -4.35 -4.46
C ASN A 59 5.62 -3.04 -5.20
N ALA A 60 4.57 -2.95 -6.01
CA ALA A 60 4.20 -1.75 -6.76
C ALA A 60 3.91 -0.51 -5.89
N ILE A 61 3.67 -0.69 -4.59
CA ILE A 61 3.35 0.41 -3.67
C ILE A 61 4.31 0.56 -2.49
N LYS A 62 5.43 -0.19 -2.49
CA LYS A 62 6.45 -0.04 -1.43
C LYS A 62 6.94 1.41 -1.37
N GLU A 63 7.27 1.83 -0.15
CA GLU A 63 7.78 3.17 0.13
C GLU A 63 9.21 3.10 0.64
N PRO A 64 10.04 4.13 0.39
CA PRO A 64 11.39 4.16 0.89
C PRO A 64 11.41 4.15 2.42
N VAL A 65 12.36 3.43 2.98
CA VAL A 65 12.66 3.46 4.40
C VAL A 65 13.30 4.81 4.73
N ALA A 66 12.94 5.39 5.89
CA ALA A 66 13.56 6.63 6.33
C ALA A 66 15.07 6.43 6.52
N LEU A 67 15.88 7.40 6.08
CA LEU A 67 17.34 7.33 6.21
C LEU A 67 17.80 7.04 7.65
N SER A 68 17.15 7.64 8.64
CA SER A 68 17.43 7.38 10.06
C SER A 68 17.22 5.91 10.45
N SER A 69 16.25 5.23 9.83
CA SER A 69 15.99 3.82 10.05
C SER A 69 17.01 2.93 9.32
N ILE A 70 17.42 3.32 8.10
CA ILE A 70 18.51 2.63 7.36
C ILE A 70 19.81 2.70 8.14
N VAL A 71 20.22 3.90 8.57
CA VAL A 71 21.43 4.12 9.38
C VAL A 71 21.36 3.29 10.65
N ARG A 72 20.22 3.28 11.34
CA ARG A 72 20.04 2.45 12.56
C ARG A 72 20.13 0.94 12.27
N MET A 73 19.60 0.48 11.12
CA MET A 73 19.65 -0.93 10.73
C MET A 73 21.05 -1.38 10.28
N ALA A 74 21.83 -0.46 9.71
CA ALA A 74 23.21 -0.69 9.27
C ALA A 74 24.24 -0.65 10.41
N GLN A 75 23.85 -0.17 11.59
CA GLN A 75 24.72 -0.19 12.77
C GLN A 75 25.04 -1.62 13.21
N ASP A 76 26.31 -1.86 13.54
CA ASP A 76 26.78 -3.13 14.05
C ASP A 76 26.18 -3.41 15.44
N LEU A 77 25.40 -4.49 15.53
CA LEU A 77 24.76 -4.96 16.75
C LEU A 77 25.77 -5.32 17.84
N GLU A 78 26.98 -5.72 17.45
CA GLU A 78 28.03 -6.17 18.39
C GLU A 78 28.72 -5.00 19.10
N GLN A 79 28.67 -3.80 18.51
CA GLN A 79 29.27 -2.57 19.07
C GLN A 79 28.27 -1.68 19.80
N GLN A 80 26.99 -2.06 19.85
CA GLN A 80 25.98 -1.30 20.58
C GLN A 80 26.12 -1.53 22.09
N HIS A 81 26.75 -0.59 22.79
CA HIS A 81 26.65 -0.47 24.24
C HIS A 81 25.34 0.24 24.62
N GLY A 82 24.62 -0.32 25.59
CA GLY A 82 23.35 0.24 26.09
C GLY A 82 23.52 1.65 26.67
N SER A 83 22.42 2.39 26.86
CA SER A 83 22.50 3.73 27.44
C SER A 83 22.79 3.70 28.95
N ASP A 84 23.78 4.46 29.42
CA ASP A 84 24.08 4.64 30.85
C ASP A 84 23.08 5.55 31.60
N ARG A 85 22.00 5.98 30.93
CA ARG A 85 20.97 6.88 31.50
C ARG A 85 20.24 6.31 32.72
N VAL A 86 20.32 5.00 32.97
CA VAL A 86 19.67 4.35 34.12
C VAL A 86 20.70 3.48 34.85
N PRO A 87 21.13 3.87 36.08
CA PRO A 87 22.05 3.07 36.87
C PRO A 87 21.55 1.63 37.05
N GLY A 88 22.39 0.65 36.71
CA GLY A 88 22.06 -0.78 36.88
C GLY A 88 21.28 -1.44 35.74
N LYS A 89 20.91 -0.72 34.67
CA LYS A 89 20.36 -1.33 33.45
C LYS A 89 21.40 -1.39 32.33
N SER A 90 22.02 -2.57 32.15
CA SER A 90 22.62 -2.91 30.85
C SER A 90 21.48 -3.22 29.88
N ASN A 91 20.95 -2.20 29.21
CA ASN A 91 20.08 -2.46 28.06
C ASN A 91 20.91 -3.27 27.07
N GLY A 92 20.60 -4.57 26.92
CA GLY A 92 21.20 -5.39 25.87
C GLY A 92 20.98 -4.77 24.48
N PRO A 93 21.63 -5.29 23.43
CA PRO A 93 21.58 -4.70 22.09
C PRO A 93 20.16 -4.36 21.69
N MET A 94 19.98 -3.17 21.10
CA MET A 94 18.69 -2.53 20.93
C MET A 94 17.73 -3.48 20.17
N LYS A 95 16.55 -3.81 20.73
CA LYS A 95 15.51 -4.65 20.06
C LYS A 95 15.07 -4.11 18.68
N ALA A 96 15.48 -2.90 18.34
CA ALA A 96 15.14 -2.19 17.12
C ALA A 96 15.98 -2.59 15.90
N VAL A 97 17.02 -3.40 16.08
CA VAL A 97 17.88 -3.90 15.00
C VAL A 97 17.70 -5.41 14.91
N ARG A 98 17.57 -5.94 13.68
CA ARG A 98 17.22 -7.33 13.42
C ARG A 98 18.29 -8.26 14.01
N SER A 99 17.94 -8.97 15.08
CA SER A 99 18.88 -9.87 15.73
C SER A 99 19.24 -11.04 14.81
N ARG A 100 20.53 -11.27 14.57
CA ARG A 100 21.02 -12.52 13.97
C ARG A 100 20.70 -13.77 14.81
N ARG A 101 20.15 -13.62 16.03
CA ARG A 101 19.70 -14.75 16.88
C ARG A 101 18.64 -15.64 16.22
N ASP A 102 17.89 -15.11 15.23
CA ASP A 102 16.87 -15.86 14.50
C ASP A 102 17.32 -16.32 13.09
N SER A 103 18.62 -16.24 12.77
CA SER A 103 19.16 -16.82 11.52
C SER A 103 19.05 -18.35 11.53
N PHE A 104 18.71 -18.92 10.37
CA PHE A 104 18.60 -20.37 10.17
C PHE A 104 19.96 -21.09 10.22
N LYS A 105 21.07 -20.34 10.16
CA LYS A 105 22.44 -20.84 9.99
C LYS A 105 23.32 -20.79 11.24
N ARG A 106 22.79 -20.38 12.39
CA ARG A 106 23.62 -20.18 13.59
C ARG A 106 24.07 -21.52 14.21
N GLU A 107 25.38 -21.69 14.38
CA GLU A 107 25.99 -22.76 15.19
C GLU A 107 25.66 -22.55 16.69
N ASP A 108 25.55 -23.64 17.46
CA ASP A 108 25.16 -23.65 18.88
C ASP A 108 23.77 -23.06 19.20
N SER A 109 22.78 -23.28 18.33
CA SER A 109 21.41 -22.84 18.61
C SER A 109 20.61 -23.93 19.34
N LYS A 110 19.76 -23.57 20.31
CA LYS A 110 18.79 -24.51 20.92
C LYS A 110 17.84 -25.17 19.89
N ARG A 111 17.81 -24.64 18.67
CA ARG A 111 17.01 -25.07 17.52
C ARG A 111 17.71 -26.12 16.64
N GLU A 112 18.94 -26.51 17.00
CA GLU A 112 19.72 -27.59 16.37
C GLU A 112 19.17 -28.97 16.73
N GLN A 113 18.57 -29.11 17.91
CA GLN A 113 17.92 -30.36 18.34
C GLN A 113 16.55 -30.55 17.67
N VAL A 114 16.26 -31.76 17.19
CA VAL A 114 14.97 -32.12 16.58
C VAL A 114 13.88 -32.13 17.66
N ILE A 115 12.81 -31.36 17.46
CA ILE A 115 11.64 -31.36 18.36
C ILE A 115 10.82 -32.63 18.09
N PRO A 116 10.48 -33.44 19.11
CA PRO A 116 9.65 -34.63 18.93
C PRO A 116 8.31 -34.29 18.25
N GLY A 117 8.00 -34.95 17.13
CA GLY A 117 6.75 -34.76 16.38
C GLY A 117 6.83 -33.82 15.16
N GLN A 118 7.99 -33.23 14.86
CA GLN A 118 8.21 -32.50 13.60
C GLN A 118 9.06 -33.29 12.60
N THR A 119 8.68 -33.24 11.32
CA THR A 119 9.39 -33.91 10.21
C THR A 119 10.70 -33.22 9.82
N VAL A 120 10.89 -31.96 10.24
CA VAL A 120 12.07 -31.13 9.90
C VAL A 120 12.46 -30.25 11.09
N GLY A 121 13.76 -30.11 11.34
CA GLY A 121 14.30 -29.18 12.35
C GLY A 121 14.21 -27.72 11.91
N THR A 122 14.26 -26.81 12.87
CA THR A 122 14.28 -25.35 12.63
C THR A 122 15.65 -24.81 12.19
N HIS A 123 16.74 -25.54 12.43
CA HIS A 123 18.08 -25.20 11.93
C HIS A 123 18.26 -25.76 10.52
N ARG A 124 18.65 -24.90 9.57
CA ARG A 124 18.79 -25.24 8.14
C ARG A 124 20.01 -24.53 7.54
N PRO A 125 21.20 -25.15 7.59
CA PRO A 125 22.45 -24.53 7.13
C PRO A 125 22.47 -24.32 5.60
N ASP A 126 21.72 -25.13 4.86
CA ASP A 126 21.54 -25.10 3.41
C ASP A 126 20.67 -23.93 2.94
N ARG A 127 19.85 -23.35 3.82
CA ARG A 127 18.96 -22.25 3.47
C ARG A 127 19.70 -20.92 3.53
N SER A 128 19.73 -20.15 2.44
CA SER A 128 20.20 -18.76 2.48
C SER A 128 19.44 -17.96 3.53
N ASP A 129 20.15 -17.09 4.25
CA ASP A 129 19.47 -16.14 5.12
C ASP A 129 18.55 -15.27 4.26
N SER A 130 17.34 -15.03 4.76
CA SER A 130 16.42 -14.10 4.12
C SER A 130 17.05 -12.70 4.09
N ASP A 131 17.51 -12.30 2.91
CA ASP A 131 17.91 -10.93 2.63
C ASP A 131 16.63 -10.11 2.35
N TYR A 132 16.52 -8.97 3.01
CA TYR A 132 15.42 -8.05 2.77
C TYR A 132 16.04 -6.72 2.35
N PRO A 133 15.61 -6.15 1.21
CA PRO A 133 16.04 -4.81 0.81
C PRO A 133 15.78 -3.83 1.96
N LEU A 134 16.85 -3.21 2.48
CA LEU A 134 16.76 -2.27 3.61
C LEU A 134 16.27 -0.89 3.20
N ASP A 135 16.22 -0.63 1.89
CA ASP A 135 15.86 0.63 1.26
C ASP A 135 14.34 0.80 1.10
N MET A 136 13.58 -0.29 0.96
CA MET A 136 12.14 -0.27 0.69
C MET A 136 11.33 -1.03 1.75
N ARG A 137 10.16 -0.50 2.13
CA ARG A 137 9.23 -1.13 3.06
C ARG A 137 7.80 -1.15 2.56
N ASN A 138 6.97 -1.96 3.20
CA ASN A 138 5.54 -1.97 2.96
C ASN A 138 4.91 -0.61 3.29
N LYS A 139 4.02 -0.15 2.41
CA LYS A 139 3.25 1.07 2.62
C LYS A 139 2.44 0.98 3.91
N ARG A 140 2.47 2.02 4.72
CA ARG A 140 1.70 2.09 5.97
C ARG A 140 0.22 2.34 5.68
N SER A 141 -0.65 2.07 6.66
CA SER A 141 -2.11 2.23 6.54
C SER A 141 -2.60 3.67 6.73
N VAL A 142 -1.73 4.62 7.10
CA VAL A 142 -2.08 6.05 7.21
C VAL A 142 -1.44 6.80 6.05
N TRP A 143 -2.26 7.28 5.14
CA TRP A 143 -1.84 7.97 3.91
C TRP A 143 -2.07 9.45 4.06
N THR A 144 -0.99 10.23 4.09
CA THR A 144 -1.08 11.69 4.08
C THR A 144 -1.10 12.18 2.65
N VAL A 145 -2.27 12.62 2.18
CA VAL A 145 -2.45 13.14 0.81
C VAL A 145 -3.24 14.46 0.90
N PRO A 146 -2.68 15.60 0.47
CA PRO A 146 -3.42 16.86 0.43
C PRO A 146 -4.62 16.79 -0.50
N THR A 147 -5.74 17.39 -0.11
CA THR A 147 -6.85 17.64 -1.02
C THR A 147 -6.40 18.60 -2.11
N GLN A 148 -6.70 18.29 -3.37
CA GLN A 148 -6.46 19.19 -4.49
C GLN A 148 -7.79 19.82 -4.89
N GLY A 149 -7.83 21.16 -4.92
CA GLY A 149 -8.98 21.88 -5.47
C GLY A 149 -9.09 21.63 -6.97
N PHE A 150 -10.26 21.25 -7.44
CA PHE A 150 -10.52 21.13 -8.87
C PHE A 150 -11.22 22.41 -9.37
N LYS A 151 -10.67 23.04 -10.42
CA LYS A 151 -11.14 24.36 -10.91
C LYS A 151 -12.51 24.32 -11.63
N GLY A 152 -13.07 23.15 -11.89
CA GLY A 152 -14.43 22.99 -12.43
C GLY A 152 -15.49 22.81 -11.34
N ALA A 153 -16.77 22.76 -11.73
CA ALA A 153 -17.91 22.54 -10.83
C ALA A 153 -17.98 21.10 -10.28
N HIS A 154 -16.99 20.64 -9.52
CA HIS A 154 -16.96 19.27 -8.97
C HIS A 154 -17.04 19.30 -7.46
N PHE A 155 -18.17 18.84 -6.96
CA PHE A 155 -18.30 18.48 -5.56
C PHE A 155 -17.57 17.15 -5.37
N ALA A 156 -16.42 17.19 -4.68
CA ALA A 156 -15.69 16.04 -4.15
C ALA A 156 -14.90 15.13 -5.13
N THR A 157 -13.95 15.69 -5.88
CA THR A 157 -12.88 14.86 -6.48
C THR A 157 -11.81 14.50 -5.46
N PHE A 158 -11.47 13.22 -5.33
CA PHE A 158 -10.26 12.82 -4.61
C PHE A 158 -8.99 13.09 -5.45
N PRO A 159 -7.82 13.31 -4.81
CA PRO A 159 -6.55 13.47 -5.51
C PRO A 159 -6.12 12.18 -6.24
N PRO A 160 -5.48 12.27 -7.43
CA PRO A 160 -4.94 11.10 -8.14
C PRO A 160 -4.02 10.22 -7.28
N ASP A 161 -3.15 10.84 -6.48
CA ASP A 161 -2.17 10.12 -5.65
C ASP A 161 -2.81 9.33 -4.50
N LEU A 162 -4.06 9.64 -4.13
CA LEU A 162 -4.81 8.87 -3.15
C LEU A 162 -5.18 7.49 -3.70
N ILE A 163 -5.59 7.42 -4.96
CA ILE A 163 -6.11 6.18 -5.56
C ILE A 163 -5.11 5.43 -6.42
N ARG A 164 -4.01 6.08 -6.84
CA ARG A 164 -2.88 5.43 -7.55
C ARG A 164 -2.38 4.17 -6.83
N PRO A 165 -2.11 4.17 -5.51
CA PRO A 165 -1.72 2.95 -4.81
C PRO A 165 -2.83 1.88 -4.78
N CYS A 166 -4.11 2.28 -4.78
CA CYS A 166 -5.22 1.32 -4.87
C CYS A 166 -5.22 0.60 -6.22
N ILE A 167 -4.99 1.32 -7.33
CA ILE A 167 -4.94 0.74 -8.68
C ILE A 167 -3.69 -0.13 -8.83
N LEU A 168 -2.53 0.37 -8.42
CA LEU A 168 -1.25 -0.34 -8.52
C LEU A 168 -1.28 -1.68 -7.77
N ALA A 169 -1.74 -1.66 -6.51
CA ALA A 169 -1.82 -2.87 -5.70
C ALA A 169 -3.01 -3.75 -6.08
N GLY A 170 -4.15 -3.17 -6.46
CA GLY A 170 -5.42 -3.90 -6.63
C GLY A 170 -5.68 -4.44 -8.04
N ALA A 171 -4.98 -3.95 -9.06
CA ALA A 171 -5.19 -4.37 -10.44
C ALA A 171 -3.87 -4.68 -11.16
N PRO A 172 -3.74 -5.87 -11.79
CA PRO A 172 -2.60 -6.17 -12.64
C PRO A 172 -2.54 -5.21 -13.82
N ARG A 173 -1.34 -5.01 -14.37
CA ARG A 173 -1.15 -4.27 -15.63
C ARG A 173 -2.02 -4.89 -16.73
N GLY A 174 -2.65 -4.06 -17.57
CA GLY A 174 -3.67 -4.49 -18.55
C GLY A 174 -5.03 -4.92 -17.95
N GLY A 175 -5.12 -5.02 -16.61
CA GLY A 175 -6.35 -5.31 -15.88
C GLY A 175 -7.42 -4.23 -16.04
N VAL A 176 -8.62 -4.50 -15.50
CA VAL A 176 -9.77 -3.59 -15.58
C VAL A 176 -10.11 -3.05 -14.19
N VAL A 177 -10.28 -1.73 -14.08
CA VAL A 177 -10.76 -1.03 -12.89
C VAL A 177 -12.19 -0.56 -13.12
N LEU A 178 -13.12 -0.94 -12.24
CA LEU A 178 -14.50 -0.44 -12.25
C LEU A 178 -14.67 0.65 -11.20
N ASP A 179 -15.27 1.77 -11.61
CA ASP A 179 -15.74 2.80 -10.70
C ASP A 179 -17.23 3.06 -10.95
N PRO A 180 -18.13 2.60 -10.07
CA PRO A 180 -19.57 2.80 -10.23
C PRO A 180 -20.03 4.24 -9.91
N PHE A 181 -19.13 5.10 -9.41
CA PHE A 181 -19.39 6.50 -9.07
C PHE A 181 -18.30 7.38 -9.65
N GLY A 182 -18.15 7.32 -10.98
CA GLY A 182 -16.97 7.83 -11.70
C GLY A 182 -16.71 9.33 -11.55
N GLY A 183 -17.72 10.14 -11.23
CA GLY A 183 -17.58 11.57 -10.97
C GLY A 183 -16.85 12.28 -12.10
N ALA A 184 -15.77 13.00 -11.75
CA ALA A 184 -14.96 13.73 -12.73
C ALA A 184 -13.92 12.86 -13.47
N GLY A 185 -13.92 11.54 -13.31
CA GLY A 185 -13.09 10.61 -14.06
C GLY A 185 -11.67 10.38 -13.53
N THR A 186 -11.35 10.77 -12.29
CA THR A 186 -10.00 10.58 -11.72
C THR A 186 -9.53 9.13 -11.77
N THR A 187 -10.41 8.16 -11.46
CA THR A 187 -10.08 6.74 -11.48
C THR A 187 -9.66 6.27 -12.87
N SER A 188 -10.36 6.69 -13.93
CA SER A 188 -10.00 6.34 -15.30
C SER A 188 -8.70 7.00 -15.75
N LEU A 189 -8.49 8.26 -15.36
CA LEU A 189 -7.26 8.98 -15.68
C LEU A 189 -6.04 8.24 -15.11
N VAL A 190 -6.08 7.88 -13.83
CA VAL A 190 -4.96 7.18 -13.20
C VAL A 190 -4.84 5.74 -13.71
N SER A 191 -5.96 5.06 -13.96
CA SER A 191 -5.92 3.71 -14.55
C SER A 191 -5.18 3.72 -15.89
N MET A 192 -5.49 4.69 -16.76
CA MET A 192 -4.83 4.86 -18.04
C MET A 192 -3.33 5.14 -17.89
N GLN A 193 -2.96 6.08 -17.02
CA GLN A 193 -1.56 6.42 -16.73
C GLN A 193 -0.75 5.22 -16.23
N GLU A 194 -1.40 4.32 -15.51
CA GLU A 194 -0.79 3.12 -14.96
C GLU A 194 -0.90 1.92 -15.92
N GLY A 195 -1.38 2.07 -17.15
CA GLY A 195 -1.50 0.96 -18.09
C GLY A 195 -2.59 -0.04 -17.72
N ARG A 196 -3.70 0.42 -17.14
CA ARG A 196 -4.91 -0.36 -16.84
C ARG A 196 -6.09 0.18 -17.66
N ARG A 197 -7.01 -0.71 -18.00
CA ARG A 197 -8.33 -0.35 -18.57
C ARG A 197 -9.27 0.07 -17.45
N SER A 198 -10.28 0.87 -17.76
CA SER A 198 -11.31 1.21 -16.78
C SER A 198 -12.70 1.32 -17.37
N ILE A 199 -13.70 1.15 -16.50
CA ILE A 199 -15.11 1.35 -16.77
C ILE A 199 -15.64 2.29 -15.70
N LEU A 200 -16.24 3.40 -16.11
CA LEU A 200 -16.85 4.38 -15.21
C LEU A 200 -18.37 4.39 -15.41
N CYS A 201 -19.11 4.45 -14.31
CA CYS A 201 -20.54 4.77 -14.32
C CYS A 201 -20.75 6.12 -13.64
N GLU A 202 -21.46 7.03 -14.29
CA GLU A 202 -21.82 8.34 -13.72
C GLU A 202 -23.25 8.70 -14.15
N LEU A 203 -24.07 9.06 -13.18
CA LEU A 203 -25.49 9.36 -13.40
C LEU A 203 -25.68 10.80 -13.90
N ASN A 204 -24.87 11.74 -13.42
CA ASN A 204 -24.92 13.13 -13.83
C ASN A 204 -24.26 13.30 -15.22
N ARG A 205 -25.07 13.71 -16.20
CA ARG A 205 -24.62 13.88 -17.59
C ARG A 205 -23.50 14.92 -17.75
N GLU A 206 -23.50 15.99 -16.96
CA GLU A 206 -22.45 17.02 -16.99
C GLU A 206 -21.12 16.45 -16.48
N TYR A 207 -21.16 15.63 -15.43
CA TYR A 207 -19.97 14.96 -14.89
C TYR A 207 -19.46 13.88 -15.84
N ALA A 208 -20.35 13.11 -16.45
CA ALA A 208 -19.98 12.15 -17.47
C ALA A 208 -19.31 12.83 -18.67
N HIS A 209 -19.83 13.99 -19.11
CA HIS A 209 -19.22 14.78 -20.18
C HIS A 209 -17.84 15.29 -19.79
N LEU A 210 -17.68 15.89 -18.60
CA LEU A 210 -16.36 16.34 -18.17
C LEU A 210 -15.37 15.18 -18.06
N ALA A 211 -15.77 14.07 -17.43
CA ALA A 211 -14.91 12.90 -17.29
C ALA A 211 -14.40 12.46 -18.66
N ARG A 212 -15.29 12.40 -19.67
CA ARG A 212 -14.92 12.10 -21.05
C ARG A 212 -13.90 13.10 -21.61
N THR A 213 -14.15 14.40 -21.53
CA THR A 213 -13.22 15.44 -22.00
C THR A 213 -11.84 15.31 -21.35
N ARG A 214 -11.79 15.05 -20.03
CA ARG A 214 -10.52 14.90 -19.30
C ARG A 214 -9.74 13.66 -19.72
N ILE A 215 -10.45 12.55 -19.92
CA ILE A 215 -9.86 11.28 -20.35
C ILE A 215 -9.32 11.44 -21.78
N ASP A 216 -10.10 12.03 -22.69
CA ASP A 216 -9.71 12.23 -24.08
C ASP A 216 -8.51 13.19 -24.20
N ALA A 217 -8.50 14.29 -23.44
CA ALA A 217 -7.36 15.21 -23.39
C ALA A 217 -6.09 14.51 -22.87
N ALA A 218 -6.19 13.77 -21.76
CA ALA A 218 -5.04 13.05 -21.21
C ALA A 218 -4.50 11.99 -22.17
N TRP A 219 -5.37 11.31 -22.92
CA TRP A 219 -4.97 10.37 -23.96
C TRP A 219 -4.16 11.06 -25.05
N LEU A 220 -4.63 12.21 -25.54
CA LEU A 220 -3.93 13.01 -26.56
C LEU A 220 -2.58 13.55 -26.07
N ASP A 221 -2.50 13.90 -24.78
CA ASP A 221 -1.27 14.37 -24.13
C ASP A 221 -0.25 13.23 -23.86
N GLY A 222 -0.54 12.01 -24.30
CA GLY A 222 0.37 10.87 -24.17
C GLY A 222 0.37 10.26 -22.77
N ALA A 223 -0.62 10.54 -21.92
CA ALA A 223 -0.73 9.91 -20.60
C ALA A 223 -0.86 8.39 -20.68
N ALA A 224 -1.24 7.85 -21.84
CA ALA A 224 -1.29 6.42 -22.12
C ALA A 224 0.04 5.84 -22.62
N GLN A 225 1.19 6.53 -22.44
CA GLN A 225 2.48 6.04 -22.90
C GLN A 225 2.73 4.62 -22.36
N MET A 226 2.49 3.65 -23.24
CA MET A 226 2.72 2.24 -23.00
C MET A 226 4.19 2.09 -22.67
N ASP A 227 4.48 1.49 -21.52
CA ASP A 227 5.84 1.17 -21.18
C ASP A 227 6.22 -0.02 -22.07
N VAL A 228 6.90 0.27 -23.18
CA VAL A 228 7.26 -0.71 -24.22
C VAL A 228 7.99 -1.92 -23.61
N PHE A 229 8.68 -1.75 -22.48
CA PHE A 229 9.40 -2.81 -21.79
C PHE A 229 8.51 -3.70 -20.91
N HIS A 230 7.37 -3.18 -20.42
CA HIS A 230 6.44 -3.90 -19.56
C HIS A 230 5.14 -4.34 -20.25
N ASP A 231 4.83 -3.78 -21.42
CA ASP A 231 3.62 -4.07 -22.20
C ASP A 231 3.82 -5.10 -23.33
N MET A 232 5.04 -5.64 -23.50
CA MET A 232 5.30 -6.78 -24.37
C MET A 232 4.76 -8.07 -23.72
N PRO A 233 3.97 -8.90 -24.44
CA PRO A 233 3.59 -10.21 -23.92
C PRO A 233 4.86 -11.03 -23.64
N ALA A 234 4.89 -11.73 -22.52
CA ALA A 234 6.01 -12.56 -22.05
C ALA A 234 6.25 -13.84 -22.90
N ALA A 235 6.17 -13.73 -24.22
CA ALA A 235 6.18 -14.87 -25.14
C ALA A 235 7.03 -14.59 -26.38
N ILE A 236 8.34 -14.35 -26.23
CA ILE A 236 9.29 -14.59 -27.33
C ILE A 236 10.72 -15.02 -26.93
N TYR A 237 10.99 -15.35 -25.66
CA TYR A 237 12.28 -15.94 -25.27
C TYR A 237 12.04 -17.22 -24.46
N GLY A 238 11.91 -18.35 -25.15
CA GLY A 238 11.68 -19.65 -24.51
C GLY A 238 11.36 -20.79 -25.48
N ALA A 239 12.07 -20.89 -26.60
CA ALA A 239 12.21 -22.12 -27.37
C ALA A 239 13.47 -22.00 -28.23
N GLY A 240 14.51 -22.73 -27.85
CA GLY A 240 15.83 -22.76 -28.47
C GLY A 240 16.82 -23.42 -27.54
#